data_AF-A0A6M3JNR5-F1
#
_entry.id   AF-A0A6M3JNR5-F1
#
_cell.length_a   1.000
_cell.length_b   1.000
_cell.length_c   1.000
_cell.angle_alpha   90.00
_cell.angle_beta   90.00
_cell.angle_gamma   90.00
#
_symmetry.space_group_name_H-M   'P 1'
#
loop_
_entity.id
_entity.type
_entity.pdbx_description
1 polymer ?
#
loop_
_entity_poly.entity_id
_entity_poly.type
_entity_poly.pdbx_seq_one_letter_code
_entity_poly.pdbx_strand_id
1 'polypeptide(L)'
;MSYELAYNLQTGKPFAVVRLGDGASIPLCEGNSDYQAFLKWNAEQKTPLDLKSTIPVVPPVPARDLAAEVTKLQARIAILEK
;
A
#
# COMPACT_ATOMS: atom_id res chain seq x y z
N MET A 1 19.05 -7.11 -8.68
CA MET A 1 18.00 -7.56 -7.75
C MET A 1 17.25 -6.33 -7.27
N SER A 2 15.93 -6.38 -7.20
CA SER A 2 15.09 -5.26 -6.74
C SER A 2 14.01 -5.79 -5.82
N TYR A 3 13.64 -4.97 -4.83
CA TYR A 3 12.70 -5.33 -3.79
C TYR A 3 11.74 -4.17 -3.50
N GLU A 4 10.55 -4.50 -3.00
CA GLU A 4 9.54 -3.55 -2.55
C GLU A 4 9.00 -3.93 -1.17
N LEU A 5 8.47 -2.96 -0.42
CA LEU A 5 7.81 -3.21 0.86
C LEU A 5 6.33 -3.53 0.64
N ALA A 6 5.87 -4.64 1.22
CA ALA A 6 4.46 -4.95 1.31
C ALA A 6 3.90 -4.44 2.64
N TYR A 7 2.83 -3.67 2.57
CA TYR A 7 2.22 -3.02 3.73
C TYR A 7 0.91 -3.67 4.14
N ASN A 8 0.70 -3.75 5.45
CA ASN A 8 -0.57 -4.14 6.02
C ASN A 8 -1.52 -2.94 5.94
N LEU A 9 -2.63 -3.10 5.22
CA LEU A 9 -3.58 -2.01 4.97
C LEU A 9 -4.31 -1.52 6.22
N GLN A 10 -4.40 -2.33 7.28
CA GLN A 10 -5.06 -1.94 8.53
C GLN A 10 -4.16 -1.13 9.45
N THR A 11 -2.86 -1.43 9.46
CA THR A 11 -1.88 -0.81 10.37
C THR A 11 -0.96 0.18 9.69
N GLY A 12 -0.91 0.17 8.36
CA GLY A 12 0.03 0.95 7.55
C GLY A 12 1.48 0.48 7.64
N LYS A 13 1.78 -0.57 8.43
CA LYS A 13 3.15 -1.06 8.66
C LYS A 13 3.58 -2.08 7.61
N PRO A 14 4.86 -2.10 7.22
CA PRO A 14 5.39 -3.16 6.37
C PRO A 14 5.34 -4.50 7.11
N PHE A 15 4.92 -5.57 6.43
CA PHE A 15 4.84 -6.92 6.98
C PHE A 15 5.70 -7.94 6.23
N ALA A 16 6.10 -7.62 5.00
CA ALA A 16 6.94 -8.46 4.16
C ALA A 16 7.72 -7.61 3.15
N VAL A 17 8.74 -8.21 2.54
CA VAL A 17 9.46 -7.69 1.38
C VAL A 17 9.06 -8.51 0.16
N VAL A 18 8.75 -7.87 -0.96
CA VAL A 18 8.50 -8.56 -2.22
C VAL A 18 9.75 -8.51 -3.08
N ARG A 19 10.26 -9.67 -3.53
CA ARG A 19 11.33 -9.74 -4.51
C ARG A 19 10.74 -9.63 -5.92
N LEU A 20 11.13 -8.59 -6.65
CA LEU A 20 10.50 -8.28 -7.94
C LEU A 20 10.88 -9.24 -9.08
N GLY A 21 11.96 -10.00 -8.93
CA GLY A 21 12.41 -10.94 -9.97
C GLY A 21 11.50 -12.15 -10.14
N ASP A 22 10.89 -12.62 -9.05
CA ASP A 22 10.06 -13.83 -9.02
C ASP A 22 8.74 -13.64 -8.26
N GLY A 23 8.48 -12.45 -7.73
CA GLY A 23 7.29 -12.13 -6.96
C GLY A 23 7.25 -12.76 -5.56
N ALA A 24 8.36 -13.32 -5.07
CA ALA A 24 8.38 -13.98 -3.76
C ALA A 24 8.08 -12.97 -2.63
N SER A 25 7.12 -13.31 -1.78
CA SER A 25 6.82 -12.56 -0.55
C SER A 25 7.65 -13.11 0.60
N ILE A 26 8.60 -12.31 1.07
CA ILE A 26 9.62 -12.68 2.04
C ILE A 26 9.23 -12.11 3.41
N PRO A 27 9.03 -12.93 4.44
CA PRO A 27 8.71 -12.46 5.78
C PRO A 27 9.90 -11.69 6.40
N LEU A 28 9.60 -10.67 7.21
CA LEU A 28 10.57 -9.85 7.95
C LEU A 28 11.17 -10.62 9.15
N CYS A 29 11.83 -11.74 8.89
CA CYS A 29 12.37 -12.65 9.91
C CYS A 29 13.90 -12.71 9.80
N GLU A 30 14.61 -12.48 10.92
CA GLU A 30 16.08 -12.49 10.94
C GLU A 30 16.69 -13.84 10.50
N GLY A 31 15.99 -14.95 10.73
CA GLY A 31 16.42 -16.28 10.30
C GLY A 31 16.20 -16.56 8.80
N ASN A 32 15.58 -15.66 8.05
CA ASN A 32 15.30 -15.86 6.62
C ASN A 32 16.46 -15.32 5.77
N SER A 33 17.08 -16.18 4.97
CA SER A 33 18.21 -15.82 4.10
C SER A 33 17.85 -14.80 3.03
N ASP A 34 16.64 -14.86 2.46
CA ASP A 34 16.18 -13.88 1.49
C ASP A 34 15.95 -12.51 2.13
N TYR A 35 15.51 -12.48 3.39
CA TYR A 35 15.40 -11.23 4.15
C TYR A 35 16.78 -10.63 4.42
N GLN A 36 17.78 -11.45 4.77
CA GLN A 36 19.16 -10.99 4.92
C GLN A 36 19.74 -10.46 3.59
N ALA A 37 19.42 -11.11 2.46
CA ALA A 37 19.79 -10.64 1.14
C ALA A 37 19.15 -9.28 0.81
N PHE A 38 17.88 -9.08 1.17
CA PHE A 38 17.22 -7.78 1.10
C PHE A 38 17.92 -6.73 1.96
N LEU A 39 18.24 -7.02 3.23
CA LEU A 39 18.89 -6.07 4.14
C LEU A 39 20.23 -5.59 3.58
N LYS A 40 21.03 -6.52 3.03
CA LYS A 40 22.29 -6.19 2.38
C LYS A 40 22.08 -5.28 1.16
N TRP A 41 21.16 -5.65 0.27
CA TRP A 41 20.83 -4.84 -0.90
C TRP A 41 20.31 -3.44 -0.52
N ASN A 42 19.48 -3.36 0.53
CA ASN A 42 18.85 -2.12 0.98
C ASN A 42 19.88 -1.15 1.55
N ALA A 43 20.88 -1.67 2.27
CA ALA A 43 22.00 -0.88 2.80
C ALA A 43 22.91 -0.31 1.69
N GLU A 44 22.96 -0.95 0.53
CA GLU A 44 23.73 -0.49 -0.64
C GLU A 44 22.99 0.60 -1.45
N GLN A 45 21.69 0.84 -1.20
CA GLN A 45 20.92 1.85 -1.93
C GLN A 45 21.27 3.27 -1.49
N LYS A 46 21.27 4.21 -2.46
CA LYS A 46 21.42 5.65 -2.16
C LYS A 46 20.32 6.17 -1.22
N THR A 47 19.13 5.60 -1.34
CA THR A 47 17.98 5.86 -0.46
C THR A 47 17.39 4.52 -0.03
N PRO A 48 17.77 4.00 1.15
CA PRO A 48 17.22 2.75 1.67
C PRO A 48 15.72 2.84 1.91
N LEU A 49 15.01 1.74 1.70
CA LEU A 49 13.62 1.56 2.08
C LEU A 49 13.50 1.54 3.62
N ASP A 50 12.57 2.33 4.14
CA ASP A 50 12.35 2.47 5.58
C ASP A 50 11.32 1.44 6.08
N LEU A 51 11.82 0.42 6.79
CA LEU A 51 11.03 -0.63 7.42
C LEU A 51 10.20 -0.13 8.62
N LYS A 52 10.45 1.08 9.11
CA LYS A 52 9.66 1.70 10.18
C LYS A 52 8.60 2.65 9.63
N SER A 53 8.69 3.00 8.34
CA SER A 53 7.75 3.90 7.71
C SER A 53 6.36 3.28 7.67
N THR A 54 5.37 4.08 8.04
CA THR A 54 3.96 3.72 7.90
C THR A 54 3.38 4.49 6.74
N ILE A 55 2.76 3.79 5.79
CA ILE A 55 1.88 4.46 4.84
C ILE A 55 0.61 4.90 5.58
N PRO A 56 0.06 6.10 5.28
CA PRO A 56 -1.20 6.52 5.88
C PRO A 56 -2.25 5.45 5.59
N VAL A 57 -2.83 4.89 6.66
CA VAL A 57 -3.98 3.99 6.54
C VAL A 57 -5.03 4.79 5.80
N VAL A 58 -5.31 4.42 4.54
CA VAL A 58 -6.46 4.96 3.84
C VAL A 58 -7.63 4.47 4.69
N PRO A 59 -8.34 5.36 5.42
CA PRO A 59 -9.49 4.89 6.17
C PRO A 59 -10.40 4.18 5.17
N PRO A 60 -11.05 3.06 5.57
CA PRO A 60 -12.06 2.46 4.72
C PRO A 60 -12.95 3.61 4.28
N VAL A 61 -13.04 3.86 2.97
CA VAL A 61 -13.85 4.95 2.43
C VAL A 61 -15.18 4.83 3.18
N PRO A 62 -15.53 5.79 4.06
CA PRO A 62 -16.79 5.69 4.78
C PRO A 62 -17.79 5.52 3.66
N ALA A 63 -18.58 4.44 3.69
CA ALA A 63 -19.50 4.10 2.62
C ALA A 63 -20.21 5.40 2.28
N ARG A 64 -19.79 6.06 1.19
CA ARG A 64 -20.36 7.35 0.83
C ARG A 64 -21.81 7.02 0.68
N ASP A 65 -22.71 7.80 1.27
CA ASP A 65 -24.14 7.67 1.03
C ASP A 65 -24.35 7.87 -0.48
N LEU A 66 -24.18 6.78 -1.23
CA LEU A 66 -24.22 6.76 -2.68
C LEU A 66 -25.62 7.19 -3.10
N ALA A 67 -26.62 6.87 -2.27
CA ALA A 67 -27.96 7.40 -2.36
C ALA A 67 -27.99 8.94 -2.35
N ALA A 68 -27.32 9.60 -1.40
CA ALA A 68 -27.32 11.06 -1.32
C ALA A 68 -26.55 11.73 -2.48
N GLU A 69 -25.42 11.16 -2.90
CA GLU A 69 -24.69 11.66 -4.08
C GLU A 69 -25.47 11.42 -5.38
N VAL A 70 -26.11 10.26 -5.55
CA VAL A 70 -26.96 9.95 -6.72
C VAL A 70 -28.16 10.88 -6.77
N THR A 71 -28.85 11.13 -5.65
CA THR A 71 -29.97 12.09 -5.60
C THR A 71 -29.50 13.50 -5.96
N LYS A 72 -28.34 13.95 -5.47
CA LYS A 72 -27.78 15.26 -5.80
C LYS A 72 -27.41 15.38 -7.29
N LEU A 73 -26.87 14.31 -7.88
CA LEU A 73 -26.54 14.26 -9.31
C LEU A 73 -27.79 14.24 -10.18
N GLN A 74 -28.82 13.45 -9.82
CA GLN A 74 -30.11 13.42 -10.51
C GLN A 74 -30.80 14.79 -10.48
N ALA A 75 -30.78 15.48 -9.34
CA ALA A 75 -31.33 16.84 -9.24
C ALA A 75 -30.58 17.83 -10.15
N ARG A 76 -29.25 17.70 -10.26
CA ARG A 76 -28.42 18.56 -11.11
C ARG A 76 -28.61 18.26 -12.60
N ILE A 77 -28.79 17.00 -12.99
CA ILE A 77 -29.13 16.62 -14.37
C ILE A 77 -30.50 17.20 -14.75
N ALA A 78 -31.51 17.07 -13.88
CA ALA A 78 -32.85 17.60 -14.11
C ALA A 78 -32.91 19.14 -14.26
N ILE A 79 -31.94 19.87 -13.70
CA ILE A 79 -31.80 21.33 -13.88
C ILE A 79 -31.14 21.65 -15.21
N LEU A 80 -30.21 20.81 -15.70
CA LEU A 80 -29.49 21.00 -16.96
C LEU A 80 -30.30 20.57 -18.19
N GLU A 81 -31.35 19.76 -18.01
CA GLU A 81 -32.25 19.28 -19.06
C GLU A 81 -33.49 20.18 -19.26
N LYS A 82 -33.54 21.36 -18.63
CA LYS A 82 -34.57 22.40 -18.84
C LYS A 82 -34.00 23.58 -19.62
#